data_AF-A0A9X2E8H5-F1
#
_entry.id   AF-A0A9X2E8H5-F1
#
_cell.length_a   1.000
_cell.length_b   1.000
_cell.length_c   1.000
_cell.angle_alpha   90.00
_cell.angle_beta   90.00
_cell.angle_gamma   90.00
#
_symmetry.space_group_name_H-M   'P 1'
#
loop_
_entity.id
_entity.type
_entity.pdbx_description
1 polymer ?
#
loop_
_entity_poly.entity_id
_entity_poly.type
_entity_poly.pdbx_seq_one_letter_code
_entity_poly.pdbx_strand_id
1 'polypeptide(L)'
;MTVHPSPKNLAKDFVRQTLPKVQPRRRKPRNPGESKTRKLVRKRSGGWCEICGAARAESVHHRRNRSQGGPWTASNCVATCGDGTRGCHGWVGRRPAAAHDSGFHLEHGEIPAKTAIVSGLHGHVLLDDFGGMKPAKGGAA
;
A
#
# COMPACT_ATOMS: atom_id res chain seq x y z
N MET A 1 -10.00 -54.27 17.38
CA MET A 1 -10.22 -52.93 17.98
C MET A 1 -10.88 -52.04 16.92
N THR A 2 -12.21 -52.01 16.89
CA THR A 2 -12.99 -51.21 15.93
C THR A 2 -13.15 -49.79 16.47
N VAL A 3 -12.48 -48.83 15.85
CA VAL A 3 -12.66 -47.41 16.16
C VAL A 3 -14.00 -46.95 15.58
N HIS A 4 -15.03 -46.83 16.41
CA HIS A 4 -16.28 -46.21 16.00
C HIS A 4 -16.10 -44.69 15.93
N PRO A 5 -16.39 -44.04 14.78
CA PRO A 5 -16.23 -42.60 14.64
C PRO A 5 -17.17 -41.84 15.58
N SER A 6 -16.66 -40.76 16.17
CA SER A 6 -17.40 -39.91 17.11
C SER A 6 -18.67 -39.31 16.46
N PRO A 7 -19.84 -39.33 17.13
CA PRO A 7 -21.11 -38.83 16.59
C PRO A 7 -21.10 -37.33 16.24
N LYS A 8 -20.11 -36.58 16.75
CA LYS A 8 -19.93 -35.14 16.44
C LYS A 8 -19.46 -34.87 15.01
N ASN A 9 -18.91 -35.86 14.31
CA ASN A 9 -18.47 -35.72 12.92
C ASN A 9 -19.61 -35.99 11.92
N LEU A 10 -20.55 -36.87 12.27
CA LEU A 10 -21.67 -37.25 11.40
C LEU A 10 -22.55 -36.05 11.00
N ALA A 11 -22.86 -35.17 11.96
CA ALA A 11 -23.70 -33.99 11.73
C ALA A 11 -23.00 -32.94 10.85
N LYS A 12 -21.67 -32.77 10.98
CA LYS A 12 -20.89 -31.82 10.17
C LYS A 12 -20.76 -32.27 8.73
N ASP A 13 -20.61 -33.57 8.52
CA ASP A 13 -20.50 -34.15 7.18
C ASP A 13 -21.84 -34.08 6.43
N PHE A 14 -22.97 -34.27 7.13
CA PHE A 14 -24.31 -34.12 6.54
C PHE A 14 -24.63 -32.68 6.12
N VAL A 15 -24.28 -31.68 6.94
CA VAL A 15 -24.46 -30.25 6.62
C VAL A 15 -23.59 -29.83 5.43
N ARG A 16 -22.36 -30.34 5.31
CA ARG A 16 -21.46 -30.00 4.19
C ARG A 16 -21.94 -30.60 2.86
N GLN A 17 -22.61 -31.75 2.89
CA GLN A 17 -23.16 -32.42 1.70
C GLN A 17 -24.45 -31.76 1.19
N THR A 18 -25.19 -31.07 2.07
CA THR A 18 -26.49 -30.45 1.74
C THR A 18 -26.39 -28.98 1.35
N LEU A 19 -25.28 -28.30 1.69
CA LEU A 19 -25.06 -26.91 1.27
C LEU A 19 -24.76 -26.81 -0.24
N PRO A 20 -25.42 -25.90 -0.99
CA PRO A 20 -25.07 -25.65 -2.37
C PRO A 20 -23.64 -25.12 -2.45
N LYS A 21 -22.83 -25.68 -3.36
CA LYS A 21 -21.47 -25.20 -3.63
C LYS A 21 -21.54 -23.77 -4.16
N VAL A 22 -21.36 -22.78 -3.28
CA VAL A 22 -21.24 -21.37 -3.69
C VAL A 22 -20.00 -21.24 -4.54
N GLN A 23 -20.17 -20.94 -5.83
CA GLN A 23 -19.04 -20.69 -6.71
C GLN A 23 -18.29 -19.45 -6.20
N PRO A 24 -16.94 -19.50 -6.11
CA PRO A 24 -16.18 -18.33 -5.69
C PRO A 24 -16.42 -17.20 -6.70
N ARG A 25 -16.84 -16.03 -6.21
CA ARG A 25 -16.99 -14.84 -7.06
C ARG A 25 -15.68 -14.58 -7.78
N ARG A 26 -15.73 -14.39 -9.11
CA ARG A 26 -14.56 -13.98 -9.91
C ARG A 26 -13.97 -12.70 -9.30
N ARG A 27 -12.69 -12.73 -8.94
CA ARG A 27 -11.99 -11.54 -8.43
C ARG A 27 -11.96 -10.48 -9.54
N LYS A 28 -12.35 -9.24 -9.22
CA LYS A 28 -12.24 -8.11 -10.14
C LYS A 28 -10.77 -7.98 -10.59
N PRO A 29 -10.48 -7.82 -11.90
CA PRO A 29 -9.12 -7.61 -12.36
C PRO A 29 -8.53 -6.37 -11.66
N ARG A 30 -7.29 -6.48 -11.18
CA ARG A 30 -6.56 -5.33 -10.64
C ARG A 30 -6.38 -4.30 -11.75
N ASN A 31 -6.44 -3.02 -11.40
CA ASN A 31 -6.13 -1.96 -12.35
C ASN A 31 -4.73 -2.24 -12.94
N PRO A 32 -4.54 -2.31 -14.27
CA PRO A 32 -3.23 -2.58 -14.88
C PRO A 32 -2.12 -1.65 -14.35
N GLY A 33 -2.45 -0.38 -14.06
CA GLY A 33 -1.52 0.59 -13.49
C GLY A 33 -1.07 0.24 -12.06
N GLU A 34 -1.91 -0.42 -11.27
CA GLU A 34 -1.60 -0.83 -9.89
C GLU A 34 -0.46 -1.85 -9.86
N SER A 35 -0.56 -2.90 -10.68
CA SER A 35 0.44 -3.98 -10.70
C SER A 35 1.82 -3.45 -11.10
N LYS A 36 1.87 -2.61 -12.14
CA LYS A 36 3.11 -1.96 -12.58
C LYS A 36 3.68 -1.05 -11.49
N THR A 37 2.85 -0.18 -10.91
CA THR A 37 3.27 0.77 -9.88
C THR A 37 3.80 0.08 -8.64
N ARG A 38 3.13 -0.97 -8.14
CA ARG A 38 3.62 -1.74 -6.98
C ARG A 38 4.99 -2.36 -7.23
N LYS A 39 5.27 -2.85 -8.45
CA LYS A 39 6.59 -3.38 -8.81
C LYS A 39 7.66 -2.28 -8.80
N LEU A 40 7.37 -1.13 -9.38
CA LEU A 40 8.29 0.02 -9.39
C LEU A 40 8.60 0.52 -7.99
N VAL A 41 7.56 0.75 -7.18
CA VAL A 41 7.69 1.19 -5.77
C VAL A 41 8.50 0.19 -4.95
N ARG A 42 8.21 -1.12 -5.07
CA ARG A 42 8.97 -2.16 -4.36
C ARG A 42 10.43 -2.22 -4.80
N LYS A 43 10.71 -2.02 -6.10
CA LYS A 43 12.08 -1.98 -6.63
C LYS A 43 12.83 -0.77 -6.07
N ARG A 44 12.21 0.42 -6.08
CA ARG A 44 12.79 1.66 -5.55
C ARG A 44 13.11 1.54 -4.06
N SER A 45 12.15 1.06 -3.26
CA SER A 45 12.30 1.03 -1.81
C SER A 45 13.09 -0.17 -1.27
N GLY A 46 13.40 -1.16 -2.10
CA GLY A 46 13.99 -2.43 -1.66
C GLY A 46 13.11 -3.21 -0.66
N GLY A 47 11.81 -2.87 -0.56
CA GLY A 47 10.90 -3.45 0.42
C GLY A 47 10.97 -2.81 1.81
N TRP A 48 11.57 -1.63 1.95
CA TRP A 48 11.57 -0.82 3.18
C TRP A 48 10.54 0.30 3.11
N CYS A 49 10.14 0.80 4.28
CA CYS A 49 9.24 1.94 4.38
C CYS A 49 9.96 3.21 3.95
N GLU A 50 9.41 3.91 2.96
CA GLU A 50 9.98 5.16 2.43
C GLU A 50 9.73 6.36 3.36
N ILE A 51 8.79 6.24 4.31
CA ILE A 51 8.53 7.31 5.30
C ILE A 51 9.58 7.24 6.41
N CYS A 52 9.66 6.15 7.16
CA CYS A 52 10.57 6.06 8.32
C CYS A 52 11.95 5.46 8.02
N GLY A 53 12.13 4.73 6.92
CA GLY A 53 13.39 4.00 6.62
C GLY A 53 13.69 2.81 7.55
N ALA A 54 12.99 2.68 8.68
CA ALA A 54 13.37 1.77 9.77
C ALA A 54 12.59 0.42 9.82
N ALA A 55 11.53 0.28 9.02
CA ALA A 55 10.67 -0.92 9.02
C ALA A 55 10.40 -1.43 7.62
N ARG A 56 10.04 -2.72 7.50
CA ARG A 56 9.63 -3.32 6.22
C ARG A 56 8.33 -2.70 5.72
N ALA A 57 8.25 -2.51 4.40
CA ALA A 57 7.02 -2.09 3.75
C ALA A 57 6.02 -3.26 3.73
N GLU A 58 4.83 -3.02 4.27
CA GLU A 58 3.70 -3.95 4.28
C GLU A 58 2.66 -3.57 3.21
N SER A 59 2.57 -2.28 2.89
CA SER A 59 1.57 -1.74 1.98
C SER A 59 2.12 -0.59 1.13
N VAL A 60 1.33 -0.19 0.14
CA VAL A 60 1.62 0.96 -0.72
C VAL A 60 0.56 2.02 -0.46
N HIS A 61 1.00 3.22 -0.11
CA HIS A 61 0.16 4.38 0.15
C HIS A 61 0.15 5.32 -1.06
N HIS A 62 -1.00 5.95 -1.34
CA HIS A 62 -1.08 7.00 -2.36
C HIS A 62 -0.95 8.37 -1.68
N ARG A 63 -0.06 9.22 -2.18
CA ARG A 63 0.15 10.58 -1.69
C ARG A 63 -1.08 11.44 -1.95
N ARG A 64 -1.57 11.44 -3.19
CA ARG A 64 -2.92 11.88 -3.53
C ARG A 64 -3.86 10.69 -3.39
N ASN A 65 -4.79 10.77 -2.44
CA ASN A 65 -5.72 9.69 -2.12
C ASN A 65 -6.47 9.19 -3.36
N ARG A 66 -6.65 7.86 -3.47
CA ARG A 66 -7.38 7.23 -4.58
C ARG A 66 -8.83 7.71 -4.67
N SER A 67 -9.49 7.96 -3.54
CA SER A 67 -10.84 8.53 -3.48
C SER A 67 -10.91 9.94 -4.05
N GLN A 68 -9.78 10.65 -4.11
CA GLN A 68 -9.64 12.00 -4.68
C GLN A 68 -9.10 11.99 -6.12
N GLY A 69 -9.23 10.84 -6.80
CA GLY A 69 -8.75 10.65 -8.17
C GLY A 69 -7.25 10.44 -8.30
N GLY A 70 -6.54 10.12 -7.21
CA GLY A 70 -5.11 9.84 -7.23
C GLY A 70 -4.75 8.66 -8.15
N PRO A 71 -3.86 8.84 -9.14
CA PRO A 71 -3.52 7.78 -10.09
C PRO A 71 -2.57 6.75 -9.48
N TRP A 72 -2.57 5.54 -10.03
CA TRP A 72 -1.54 4.55 -9.78
C TRP A 72 -0.30 4.87 -10.61
N THR A 73 0.58 5.70 -10.05
CA THR A 73 1.92 5.99 -10.61
C THR A 73 2.98 5.89 -9.53
N ALA A 74 4.23 5.64 -9.92
CA ALA A 74 5.31 5.51 -8.95
C ALA A 74 5.64 6.83 -8.23
N SER A 75 5.37 8.00 -8.83
CA SER A 75 5.52 9.29 -8.15
C SER A 75 4.43 9.56 -7.11
N ASN A 76 3.23 9.01 -7.32
CA ASN A 76 2.09 9.14 -6.40
C ASN A 76 2.08 8.06 -5.31
N CYS A 77 2.81 6.97 -5.48
CA CYS A 77 2.77 5.83 -4.55
C CYS A 77 4.09 5.65 -3.80
N VAL A 78 4.00 5.40 -2.51
CA VAL A 78 5.15 5.13 -1.63
C VAL A 78 4.95 3.84 -0.83
N ALA A 79 6.05 3.15 -0.54
CA ALA A 79 6.08 1.96 0.28
C ALA A 79 6.02 2.33 1.77
N THR A 80 5.11 1.73 2.52
CA THR A 80 4.85 2.09 3.92
C THR A 80 4.76 0.85 4.81
N CYS A 81 5.26 0.94 6.04
CA CYS A 81 4.94 -0.03 7.08
C CYS A 81 3.50 0.17 7.59
N GLY A 82 2.89 -0.91 8.08
CA GLY A 82 1.49 -0.95 8.47
C GLY A 82 0.50 -1.07 7.32
N ASP A 83 -0.79 -0.94 7.65
CA ASP A 83 -1.94 -1.38 6.84
C ASP A 83 -2.98 -0.27 6.58
N GLY A 84 -2.64 0.97 6.91
CA GLY A 84 -3.54 2.12 6.83
C GLY A 84 -4.17 2.50 8.16
N THR A 85 -4.05 1.65 9.18
CA THR A 85 -4.43 1.96 10.56
C THR A 85 -3.18 2.01 11.46
N ARG A 86 -2.26 1.07 11.26
CA ARG A 86 -0.99 0.99 12.01
C ARG A 86 0.17 1.56 11.20
N GLY A 87 1.31 1.75 11.87
CA GLY A 87 2.57 2.16 11.25
C GLY A 87 2.52 3.53 10.58
N CYS A 88 3.48 3.79 9.68
CA CYS A 88 3.55 5.03 8.91
C CYS A 88 2.35 5.19 7.97
N HIS A 89 1.77 4.09 7.47
CA HIS A 89 0.57 4.19 6.64
C HIS A 89 -0.60 4.78 7.44
N GLY A 90 -0.83 4.33 8.69
CA GLY A 90 -1.85 4.94 9.56
C GLY A 90 -1.50 6.35 10.04
N TRP A 91 -0.21 6.65 10.21
CA TRP A 91 0.25 7.99 10.60
C TRP A 91 -0.16 9.06 9.58
N VAL A 92 -0.04 8.79 8.27
CA VAL A 92 -0.42 9.77 7.22
C VAL A 92 -1.89 10.17 7.34
N GLY A 93 -2.77 9.22 7.62
CA GLY A 93 -4.21 9.51 7.81
C GLY A 93 -4.54 10.30 9.08
N ARG A 94 -3.76 10.11 10.16
CA ARG A 94 -3.98 10.81 11.44
C ARG A 94 -3.32 12.18 11.51
N ARG A 95 -2.29 12.43 10.69
CA ARG A 95 -1.53 13.69 10.67
C ARG A 95 -1.37 14.20 9.23
N PRO A 96 -2.47 14.55 8.55
CA PRO A 96 -2.43 14.94 7.14
C PRO A 96 -1.60 16.20 6.89
N ALA A 97 -1.60 17.18 7.81
CA ALA A 97 -0.77 18.38 7.69
C ALA A 97 0.73 18.05 7.67
N ALA A 98 1.22 17.31 8.67
CA ALA A 98 2.62 16.88 8.71
C ALA A 98 2.98 15.95 7.54
N ALA A 99 2.03 15.13 7.08
CA ALA A 99 2.22 14.31 5.89
C ALA A 99 2.28 15.16 4.61
N HIS A 100 1.54 16.26 4.53
CA HIS A 100 1.59 17.22 3.43
C HIS A 100 2.92 17.96 3.40
N ASP A 101 3.37 18.48 4.55
CA ASP A 101 4.67 19.15 4.70
C ASP A 101 5.85 18.27 4.26
N SER A 102 5.77 16.97 4.54
CA SER A 102 6.78 15.97 4.15
C SER A 102 6.53 15.35 2.77
N GLY A 103 5.49 15.79 2.07
CA GLY A 103 5.11 15.37 0.73
C GLY A 103 4.41 14.00 0.64
N PHE A 104 4.13 13.31 1.75
CA PHE A 104 3.41 12.04 1.77
C PHE A 104 1.88 12.15 1.66
N HIS A 105 1.33 13.35 1.79
CA HIS A 105 -0.05 13.68 1.46
C HIS A 105 -0.07 14.80 0.42
N LEU A 106 -0.99 14.75 -0.52
CA LEU A 106 -1.15 15.77 -1.56
C LEU A 106 -2.62 16.18 -1.69
N GLU A 107 -2.81 17.48 -1.81
CA GLU A 107 -4.09 18.12 -2.05
C GLU A 107 -4.49 18.04 -3.54
N HIS A 108 -5.68 18.55 -3.84
CA HIS A 108 -6.16 18.62 -5.22
C HIS A 108 -5.29 19.58 -6.05
N GLY A 109 -4.91 19.16 -7.26
CA GLY A 109 -4.12 19.97 -8.19
C GLY A 109 -2.61 19.85 -8.02
N GLU A 110 -2.14 19.35 -6.87
CA GLU A 110 -0.72 19.05 -6.68
C GLU A 110 -0.28 17.86 -7.56
N ILE A 111 0.93 17.99 -8.12
CA ILE A 111 1.48 17.04 -9.07
C ILE A 111 2.53 16.19 -8.35
N PRO A 112 2.30 14.89 -8.14
CA PRO A 112 3.21 14.05 -7.34
C PRO A 112 4.66 14.03 -7.85
N ALA A 113 4.87 14.10 -9.16
CA ALA A 113 6.20 14.14 -9.77
C ALA A 113 6.93 15.49 -9.61
N LYS A 114 6.24 16.54 -9.13
CA LYS A 114 6.79 17.88 -8.88
C LYS A 114 6.86 18.23 -7.39
N THR A 115 6.20 17.46 -6.52
CA THR A 115 6.27 17.63 -5.07
C THR A 115 7.28 16.65 -4.49
N ALA A 116 8.31 17.17 -3.83
CA ALA A 116 9.33 16.33 -3.19
C ALA A 116 8.76 15.57 -1.98
N ILE A 117 9.48 14.55 -1.53
CA ILE A 117 9.22 13.87 -0.26
C ILE A 117 10.45 13.97 0.63
N VAL A 118 10.24 14.01 1.94
CA VAL A 118 11.29 13.84 2.95
C VAL A 118 11.30 12.38 3.38
N SER A 119 12.04 11.55 2.65
CA SER A 119 12.11 10.11 2.87
C SER A 119 13.12 9.74 3.94
N GLY A 120 12.73 8.89 4.90
CA GLY A 120 13.68 8.26 5.82
C GLY A 120 14.66 7.28 5.15
N LEU A 121 14.39 6.88 3.89
CA LEU A 121 15.24 5.97 3.12
C LEU A 121 16.12 6.70 2.08
N HIS A 122 15.60 7.78 1.50
CA HIS A 122 16.21 8.45 0.35
C HIS A 122 16.57 9.92 0.61
N GLY A 123 16.22 10.47 1.78
CA GLY A 123 16.34 11.90 2.06
C GLY A 123 15.31 12.72 1.29
N HIS A 124 15.66 13.98 0.99
CA HIS A 124 14.79 14.90 0.27
C HIS A 124 14.86 14.69 -1.25
N VAL A 125 13.84 14.06 -1.83
CA VAL A 125 13.85 13.61 -3.24
C VAL A 125 12.54 13.88 -3.98
N LEU A 126 12.65 14.09 -5.29
CA LEU A 126 11.53 14.03 -6.23
C LEU A 126 11.42 12.61 -6.78
N LEU A 127 10.20 12.08 -6.83
CA LEU A 127 9.88 10.78 -7.41
C LEU A 127 9.36 10.95 -8.83
N ASP A 128 9.74 10.06 -9.74
CA ASP A 128 9.16 10.01 -11.09
C ASP A 128 8.19 8.83 -11.28
N ASP A 129 7.45 8.83 -12.38
CA ASP A 129 6.46 7.79 -12.70
C ASP A 129 7.07 6.46 -13.14
N PHE A 130 8.38 6.44 -13.42
CA PHE A 130 9.13 5.26 -13.84
C PHE A 130 9.82 4.55 -12.65
N GLY A 131 9.61 5.04 -11.43
CA GLY A 131 10.18 4.47 -10.20
C GLY A 131 11.58 4.96 -9.88
N GLY A 132 12.09 5.94 -10.62
CA GLY A 132 13.32 6.65 -10.31
C GLY A 132 13.08 7.75 -9.28
N MET A 133 14.19 8.33 -8.85
CA MET A 133 14.22 9.46 -7.94
C MET A 133 15.39 10.38 -8.28
N LYS A 134 15.25 11.65 -7.97
CA LYS A 134 16.34 12.63 -8.05
C LYS A 134 16.37 13.49 -6.79
N PRO A 135 17.55 13.95 -6.33
CA PRO A 135 17.63 14.90 -5.23
C PRO A 135 16.78 16.14 -5.51
N ALA A 136 15.99 16.57 -4.54
CA ALA A 136 15.26 17.82 -4.62
C ALA A 136 16.22 18.97 -4.29
N LYS A 137 16.35 19.95 -5.19
CA LYS A 137 17.17 21.14 -4.96
C LYS A 137 16.44 22.06 -3.97
N GLY A 138 17.04 22.28 -2.80
CA GLY A 138 16.50 23.17 -1.76
C GLY A 138 15.57 22.45 -0.80
N GLY A 139 16.06 22.17 0.41
CA GLY A 139 15.31 21.68 1.56
C GLY A 139 16.29 21.65 2.73
N ALA A 140 16.09 22.56 3.69
CA ALA A 140 17.02 22.86 4.78
C ALA A 140 17.35 21.63 5.63
N ALA A 141 18.60 21.59 6.07
CA ALA A 141 19.03 20.82 7.24
C ALA A 141 18.41 21.41 8.52
#